data_AF-A0A328YM69-F1
#
_entry.id   AF-A0A328YM69-F1
#
_cell.length_a   1.000
_cell.length_b   1.000
_cell.length_c   1.000
_cell.angle_alpha   90.00
_cell.angle_beta   90.00
_cell.angle_gamma   90.00
#
_symmetry.space_group_name_H-M   'P 1'
#
loop_
_entity.id
_entity.type
_entity.pdbx_description
1 polymer ?
#
loop_
_entity_poly.entity_id
_entity_poly.type
_entity_poly.pdbx_seq_one_letter_code
_entity_poly.pdbx_strand_id
1 'polypeptide(L)'
;MKQIRIIILTIFFLSPILTNGQEIKIKTYYTKSEEGSVGLEEFEFNFSNDWVLKKDLYNGYSDSFPAIMDDSFYDKSGFYCITFSPVEYIKSNPLEWTNNYNGDMRVYKIVYNQRGGQVLYILEIKGRNKSNSRSKYYLTELGKKTFKNY
;
A
#
# COMPACT_ATOMS: atom_id res chain seq x y z
N MET A 1 -57.08 -29.28 -21.52
CA MET A 1 -56.07 -30.13 -20.83
C MET A 1 -54.76 -29.34 -20.79
N LYS A 2 -54.52 -28.61 -19.70
CA LYS A 2 -53.62 -28.96 -18.58
C LYS A 2 -52.14 -29.12 -18.99
N GLN A 3 -51.36 -28.12 -18.59
CA GLN A 3 -49.99 -28.16 -18.03
C GLN A 3 -48.89 -28.72 -18.98
N ILE A 4 -47.70 -28.15 -19.10
CA ILE A 4 -46.72 -27.87 -18.04
C ILE A 4 -45.75 -26.78 -18.54
N ARG A 5 -45.49 -25.78 -17.70
CA ARG A 5 -44.34 -24.85 -17.81
C ARG A 5 -43.12 -25.56 -17.20
N ILE A 6 -42.02 -25.72 -17.93
CA ILE A 6 -40.69 -26.09 -17.42
C ILE A 6 -39.75 -24.98 -17.90
N ILE A 7 -39.53 -23.97 -17.07
CA ILE A 7 -38.47 -23.83 -16.05
C ILE A 7 -37.15 -23.37 -16.68
N ILE A 8 -36.84 -22.12 -16.30
CA ILE A 8 -35.62 -21.33 -16.40
C ILE A 8 -34.43 -22.09 -15.80
N LEU A 9 -33.22 -21.65 -16.15
CA LEU A 9 -31.92 -21.91 -15.52
C LEU A 9 -31.03 -22.95 -16.20
N THR A 10 -30.24 -22.44 -17.16
CA THR A 10 -28.81 -22.81 -17.24
C THR A 10 -27.98 -21.55 -17.38
N ILE A 11 -28.11 -20.67 -16.38
CA ILE A 11 -27.03 -19.76 -16.02
C ILE A 11 -26.20 -20.49 -14.96
N PHE A 12 -25.19 -21.24 -15.41
CA PHE A 12 -24.00 -21.54 -14.61
C PHE A 12 -22.88 -20.81 -15.36
N PHE A 13 -22.64 -19.52 -15.13
CA PHE A 13 -21.81 -19.03 -14.02
C PHE A 13 -20.71 -20.02 -13.61
N LEU A 14 -19.89 -20.43 -14.58
CA LEU A 14 -18.47 -20.62 -14.32
C LEU A 14 -17.70 -19.43 -14.92
N SER A 15 -17.94 -18.24 -14.38
CA SER A 15 -16.80 -17.34 -14.24
C SER A 15 -15.94 -17.95 -13.15
N PRO A 16 -14.68 -18.37 -13.40
CA PRO A 16 -13.76 -18.41 -12.29
C PRO A 16 -13.77 -16.99 -11.73
N ILE A 17 -14.29 -16.82 -10.52
CA ILE A 17 -14.00 -15.64 -9.72
C ILE A 17 -12.50 -15.77 -9.44
N LEU A 18 -11.70 -15.36 -10.42
CA LEU A 18 -10.33 -14.97 -10.18
C LEU A 18 -10.47 -13.72 -9.31
N THR A 19 -10.46 -13.93 -8.00
CA THR A 19 -10.05 -12.89 -7.06
C THR A 19 -8.60 -12.56 -7.41
N ASN A 20 -8.41 -11.75 -8.46
CA ASN A 20 -7.15 -11.10 -8.72
C ASN A 20 -6.94 -10.17 -7.53
N GLY A 21 -6.17 -10.63 -6.54
CA GLY A 21 -5.64 -9.74 -5.51
C GLY A 21 -4.94 -8.60 -6.25
N GLN A 22 -5.37 -7.37 -6.00
CA GLN A 22 -4.87 -6.23 -6.73
C GLN A 22 -3.47 -5.92 -6.22
N GLU A 23 -2.47 -6.32 -7.00
CA GLU A 23 -1.07 -6.04 -6.71
C GLU A 23 -0.70 -4.64 -7.24
N ILE A 24 -0.23 -3.75 -6.37
CA ILE A 24 0.23 -2.40 -6.74
C ILE A 24 1.75 -2.36 -6.64
N LYS A 25 2.43 -2.30 -7.79
CA LYS A 25 3.89 -2.16 -7.89
C LYS A 25 4.29 -0.72 -8.20
N ILE A 26 5.17 -0.14 -7.39
CA ILE A 26 5.58 1.26 -7.48
C ILE A 26 7.09 1.36 -7.35
N LYS A 27 7.74 2.07 -8.27
CA LYS A 27 9.15 2.47 -8.15
C LYS A 27 9.25 3.94 -7.73
N THR A 28 10.14 4.21 -6.78
CA THR A 28 10.47 5.55 -6.29
C THR A 28 11.96 5.77 -6.41
N TYR A 29 12.40 7.02 -6.58
CA TYR A 29 13.79 7.36 -6.91
C TYR A 29 14.43 8.30 -5.90
N TYR A 30 13.62 8.92 -5.05
CA TYR A 30 14.10 9.88 -4.07
C TYR A 30 13.51 9.58 -2.71
N THR A 31 14.26 9.88 -1.67
CA THR A 31 13.77 9.74 -0.31
C THR A 31 14.04 10.96 0.52
N LYS A 32 13.20 11.16 1.53
CA LYS A 32 13.36 12.22 2.52
C LYS A 32 12.82 11.73 3.85
N SER A 33 13.60 11.81 4.92
CA SER A 33 13.07 11.66 6.28
C SER A 33 12.32 12.93 6.68
N GLU A 34 11.45 12.83 7.70
CA GLU A 34 10.61 13.94 8.20
C GLU A 34 11.32 15.31 8.27
N GLU A 35 12.57 15.33 8.75
CA GLU A 35 13.39 16.54 8.89
C GLU A 35 14.64 16.55 7.99
N GLY A 36 14.76 15.57 7.09
CA GLY A 36 15.95 15.39 6.24
C GLY A 36 15.87 16.13 4.91
N SER A 37 17.01 16.20 4.22
CA SER A 37 17.06 16.59 2.81
C SER A 37 16.57 15.45 1.91
N VAL A 38 16.18 15.80 0.68
CA VAL A 38 15.85 14.82 -0.34
C VAL A 38 17.13 14.20 -0.92
N GLY A 39 17.30 12.90 -0.76
CA GLY A 39 18.38 12.11 -1.36
C GLY A 39 17.92 11.31 -2.59
N LEU A 40 18.86 10.93 -3.46
CA LEU A 40 18.62 9.96 -4.54
C LEU A 40 18.77 8.54 -3.96
N GLU A 41 17.65 7.84 -3.80
CA GLU A 41 17.62 6.46 -3.32
C GLU A 41 16.47 5.73 -4.02
N GLU A 42 16.78 4.64 -4.71
CA GLU A 42 15.81 3.90 -5.51
C GLU A 42 15.19 2.74 -4.71
N PHE A 43 13.86 2.69 -4.70
CA PHE A 43 13.09 1.64 -4.03
C PHE A 43 12.00 1.10 -4.93
N GLU A 44 11.72 -0.19 -4.79
CA GLU A 44 10.54 -0.84 -5.33
C GLU A 44 9.61 -1.25 -4.19
N PHE A 45 8.34 -0.88 -4.29
CA PHE A 45 7.28 -1.28 -3.38
C PHE A 45 6.29 -2.15 -4.11
N ASN A 46 5.83 -3.18 -3.42
CA ASN A 46 4.80 -4.07 -3.88
C ASN A 46 3.75 -4.24 -2.78
N PHE A 47 2.56 -3.69 -3.02
CA PHE A 47 1.42 -3.80 -2.13
C PHE A 47 0.51 -4.92 -2.64
N SER A 48 0.34 -5.94 -1.81
CA SER A 48 -0.58 -7.04 -2.03
C SER A 48 -1.71 -6.97 -0.99
N ASN A 49 -2.66 -7.90 -1.03
CA ASN A 49 -3.83 -7.87 -0.14
C ASN A 49 -3.43 -7.78 1.34
N ASP A 50 -2.40 -8.53 1.75
CA ASP A 50 -2.04 -8.67 3.16
C ASP A 50 -0.63 -8.17 3.49
N TRP A 51 0.19 -7.87 2.48
CA TRP A 51 1.61 -7.60 2.65
C TRP A 51 2.10 -6.44 1.81
N VAL A 52 3.06 -5.71 2.36
CA VAL A 52 3.90 -4.75 1.67
C VAL A 52 5.33 -5.27 1.64
N LEU A 53 5.84 -5.47 0.43
CA LEU A 53 7.25 -5.74 0.19
C LEU A 53 7.93 -4.45 -0.26
N LYS A 54 9.03 -4.08 0.41
CA LYS A 54 9.89 -2.94 0.07
C LYS A 54 11.28 -3.45 -0.25
N LYS A 55 11.81 -3.10 -1.41
CA LYS A 55 13.16 -3.46 -1.86
C LYS A 55 13.98 -2.22 -2.12
N ASP A 56 15.15 -2.15 -1.49
CA ASP A 56 16.22 -1.19 -1.81
C ASP A 56 16.94 -1.68 -3.07
N LEU A 57 16.92 -0.88 -4.14
CA LEU A 57 17.50 -1.27 -5.42
C LEU A 57 19.02 -1.06 -5.48
N TYR A 58 19.61 -0.32 -4.54
CA TYR A 58 21.06 -0.10 -4.48
C TYR A 58 21.81 -1.33 -3.97
N ASN A 59 21.35 -1.91 -2.86
CA ASN A 59 22.00 -3.06 -2.21
C ASN A 59 21.20 -4.38 -2.32
N GLY A 60 19.99 -4.35 -2.89
CA GLY A 60 19.11 -5.51 -3.05
C GLY A 60 18.38 -5.94 -1.77
N TYR A 61 18.58 -5.25 -0.65
CA TYR A 61 17.91 -5.54 0.61
C TYR A 61 16.40 -5.46 0.45
N SER A 62 15.69 -6.43 1.02
CA SER A 62 14.24 -6.51 0.96
C SER A 62 13.66 -6.67 2.35
N ASP A 63 12.57 -5.94 2.63
CA ASP A 63 11.82 -5.95 3.87
C ASP A 63 10.35 -6.21 3.55
N SER A 64 9.73 -7.16 4.24
CA SER A 64 8.32 -7.53 4.06
C SER A 64 7.58 -7.30 5.37
N PHE A 65 6.39 -6.70 5.27
CA PHE A 65 5.62 -6.31 6.42
C PHE A 65 4.12 -6.51 6.18
N PRO A 66 3.36 -7.08 7.14
CA PRO A 66 1.93 -7.27 6.96
C PRO A 66 1.20 -5.94 7.08
N ALA A 67 0.51 -5.53 6.02
CA ALA A 67 -0.33 -4.34 6.00
C ALA A 67 -1.39 -4.49 4.92
N ILE A 68 -2.65 -4.30 5.33
CA ILE A 68 -3.84 -4.45 4.51
C ILE A 68 -4.35 -3.06 4.13
N MET A 69 -4.95 -2.92 2.94
CA MET A 69 -5.59 -1.68 2.55
C MET A 69 -6.71 -1.32 3.55
N ASP A 70 -6.56 -0.17 4.20
CA ASP A 70 -7.39 0.29 5.32
C ASP A 70 -8.42 1.33 4.84
N ASP A 71 -7.96 2.34 4.10
CA ASP A 71 -8.81 3.44 3.66
C ASP A 71 -8.35 4.01 2.31
N SER A 72 -9.28 4.67 1.60
CA SER A 72 -9.00 5.46 0.41
C SER A 72 -9.83 6.75 0.40
N PHE A 73 -9.17 7.89 0.20
CA PHE A 73 -9.81 9.19 0.32
C PHE A 73 -9.13 10.26 -0.54
N TYR A 74 -9.81 11.37 -0.79
CA TYR A 74 -9.18 12.58 -1.31
C TYR A 74 -8.76 13.47 -0.16
N ASP A 75 -7.51 13.95 -0.18
CA ASP A 75 -7.07 14.94 0.79
C ASP A 75 -7.58 16.36 0.44
N LYS A 76 -7.30 17.31 1.32
CA LYS A 76 -7.75 18.72 1.17
C LYS A 76 -7.14 19.42 -0.05
N SER A 77 -6.05 18.88 -0.60
CA SER A 77 -5.37 19.41 -1.78
C SER A 77 -5.89 18.76 -3.07
N GLY A 78 -6.84 17.83 -2.98
CA GLY A 78 -7.41 17.11 -4.12
C GLY A 78 -6.62 15.88 -4.56
N PHE A 79 -5.60 15.47 -3.81
CA PHE A 79 -4.84 14.26 -4.11
C PHE A 79 -5.58 13.02 -3.62
N TYR A 80 -5.55 11.97 -4.42
CA TYR A 80 -6.15 10.69 -4.03
C TYR A 80 -5.15 9.87 -3.22
N CYS A 81 -5.59 9.34 -2.10
CA CYS A 81 -4.77 8.63 -1.12
C CYS A 81 -5.29 7.21 -0.93
N ILE A 82 -4.38 6.25 -0.76
CA ILE A 82 -4.67 4.90 -0.27
C ILE A 82 -3.78 4.64 0.95
N THR A 83 -4.36 4.15 2.03
CA THR A 83 -3.64 3.80 3.26
C THR A 83 -3.59 2.29 3.42
N PHE A 84 -2.43 1.75 3.76
CA PHE A 84 -2.23 0.37 4.18
C PHE A 84 -1.76 0.36 5.64
N SER A 85 -2.42 -0.42 6.48
CA SER A 85 -2.13 -0.51 7.91
C SER A 85 -2.15 -1.96 8.41
N PRO A 86 -1.47 -2.27 9.51
CA PRO A 86 -1.45 -3.62 10.07
C PRO A 86 -2.70 -3.89 10.91
N VAL A 87 -3.61 -2.94 11.08
CA VAL A 87 -4.71 -3.01 12.06
C VAL A 87 -5.59 -4.24 11.86
N GLU A 88 -6.05 -4.49 10.62
CA GLU A 88 -6.88 -5.65 10.31
C GLU A 88 -6.10 -6.98 10.42
N TYR A 89 -4.81 -6.96 10.09
CA TYR A 89 -3.94 -8.12 10.25
C TYR A 89 -3.75 -8.46 11.74
N ILE A 90 -3.53 -7.45 12.59
CA ILE A 90 -3.40 -7.60 14.05
C ILE A 90 -4.68 -8.16 14.65
N LYS A 91 -5.85 -7.66 14.23
CA LYS A 91 -7.15 -8.16 14.70
C LYS A 91 -7.32 -9.64 14.38
N SER A 92 -6.86 -10.07 13.22
CA SER A 92 -6.98 -11.46 12.75
C SER A 92 -5.89 -12.37 13.31
N ASN A 93 -4.69 -11.85 13.59
CA ASN A 93 -3.49 -12.61 13.96
C ASN A 93 -2.75 -12.01 15.18
N PRO A 94 -3.42 -11.79 16.33
CA PRO A 94 -2.84 -11.02 17.43
C PRO A 94 -1.61 -11.69 18.07
N LEU A 95 -1.59 -13.02 18.17
CA LEU A 95 -0.44 -13.76 18.74
C LEU A 95 0.77 -13.75 17.81
N GLU A 96 0.53 -13.93 16.51
CA GLU A 96 1.60 -13.86 15.50
C GLU A 96 2.22 -12.46 15.47
N TRP A 97 1.38 -11.43 15.56
CA TRP A 97 1.83 -10.05 15.65
C TRP A 97 2.81 -9.83 16.80
N THR A 98 2.45 -10.25 18.02
CA THR A 98 3.30 -10.09 19.20
C THR A 98 4.60 -10.88 19.08
N ASN A 99 4.55 -12.11 18.60
CA ASN A 99 5.71 -13.00 18.56
C ASN A 99 6.72 -12.64 17.47
N ASN A 100 6.24 -12.25 16.28
CA ASN A 100 7.09 -12.09 15.09
C ASN A 100 7.42 -10.63 14.78
N TYR A 101 6.56 -9.69 15.18
CA TYR A 101 6.71 -8.27 14.81
C TYR A 101 7.00 -7.37 16.01
N ASN A 102 6.95 -7.91 17.24
CA ASN A 102 7.29 -7.20 18.48
C ASN A 102 6.61 -5.82 18.60
N GLY A 103 5.36 -5.72 18.13
CA GLY A 103 4.59 -4.48 18.15
C GLY A 103 5.07 -3.40 17.15
N ASP A 104 5.84 -3.75 16.11
CA ASP A 104 6.26 -2.81 15.06
C ASP A 104 5.06 -2.28 14.28
N MET A 105 4.52 -1.12 14.66
CA MET A 105 3.43 -0.49 13.94
C MET A 105 3.98 0.28 12.74
N ARG A 106 3.65 -0.13 11.51
CA ARG A 106 4.06 0.57 10.30
C ARG A 106 2.89 0.80 9.37
N VAL A 107 2.68 2.05 8.97
CA VAL A 107 1.59 2.46 8.07
C VAL A 107 2.21 3.00 6.78
N TYR A 108 1.60 2.67 5.65
CA TYR A 108 1.97 3.19 4.35
C TYR A 108 0.83 4.00 3.77
N LYS A 109 1.11 5.22 3.32
CA LYS A 109 0.17 6.04 2.56
C LYS A 109 0.71 6.26 1.15
N ILE A 110 -0.02 5.79 0.15
CA ILE A 110 0.28 6.04 -1.26
C ILE A 110 -0.53 7.25 -1.70
N VAL A 111 0.14 8.23 -2.30
CA VAL A 111 -0.50 9.47 -2.75
C VAL A 111 -0.40 9.58 -4.26
N TYR A 112 -1.55 9.77 -4.90
CA TYR A 112 -1.72 9.90 -6.35
C TYR A 112 -2.15 11.32 -6.70
N ASN A 113 -1.80 11.77 -7.90
CA ASN A 113 -2.28 13.07 -8.40
C ASN A 113 -3.82 13.11 -8.53
N GLN A 114 -4.45 11.98 -8.84
CA GLN A 114 -5.90 11.78 -8.87
C GLN A 114 -6.22 10.28 -8.79
N ARG A 115 -7.48 9.90 -8.59
CA ARG A 115 -7.89 8.48 -8.60
C ARG A 115 -7.62 7.85 -9.97
N GLY A 116 -6.95 6.70 -9.97
CA GLY A 116 -6.48 6.04 -11.20
C GLY A 116 -5.33 6.77 -11.91
N GLY A 117 -4.79 7.82 -11.29
CA GLY A 117 -3.67 8.59 -11.83
C GLY A 117 -2.29 8.02 -11.46
N GLN A 118 -1.29 8.89 -11.50
CA GLN A 118 0.10 8.52 -11.24
C GLN A 118 0.45 8.75 -9.77
N VAL A 119 1.29 7.86 -9.23
CA VAL A 119 1.81 7.98 -7.86
C VAL A 119 2.80 9.14 -7.77
N LEU A 120 2.60 9.99 -6.77
CA LEU A 120 3.52 11.07 -6.40
C LEU A 120 4.54 10.57 -5.40
N TYR A 121 4.09 10.00 -4.28
CA TYR A 121 4.97 9.45 -3.26
C TYR A 121 4.29 8.36 -2.42
N ILE A 122 5.12 7.61 -1.72
CA ILE A 122 4.72 6.73 -0.61
C ILE A 122 5.28 7.35 0.67
N LEU A 123 4.43 7.46 1.69
CA LEU A 123 4.82 7.86 3.04
C LEU A 123 4.79 6.63 3.93
N GLU A 124 5.95 6.24 4.47
CA GLU A 124 6.09 5.21 5.50
C GLU A 124 6.11 5.91 6.87
N ILE A 125 5.21 5.51 7.77
CA ILE A 125 5.14 5.99 9.16
C ILE A 125 5.40 4.82 10.09
N LYS A 126 6.35 4.97 11.01
CA LYS A 126 6.72 3.98 12.02
C LYS A 126 6.24 4.41 13.41
N GLY A 127 5.78 3.45 14.19
CA GLY A 127 5.38 3.61 15.58
C GLY A 127 6.54 4.04 16.49
N ARG A 128 6.18 4.60 17.66
CA ARG A 128 7.06 5.29 18.62
C ARG A 128 8.33 4.55 19.09
N ASN A 129 8.42 3.23 18.92
CA ASN A 129 9.48 2.41 19.52
C ASN A 129 10.80 2.36 18.71
N LYS A 130 10.92 3.03 17.56
CA LYS A 130 12.15 3.03 16.75
C LYS A 130 12.76 4.44 16.66
N SER A 131 14.04 4.57 16.99
CA SER A 131 14.76 5.85 17.18
C SER A 131 15.15 6.59 15.91
N ASN A 132 14.81 6.09 14.72
CA ASN A 132 15.17 6.69 13.45
C ASN A 132 13.90 7.14 12.74
N SER A 133 13.80 8.46 12.48
CA SER A 133 12.76 9.18 11.71
C SER A 133 11.40 8.47 11.62
N ARG A 134 10.42 8.99 12.37
CA ARG A 134 9.05 8.45 12.43
C ARG A 134 8.38 8.36 11.06
N SER A 135 8.83 9.18 10.12
CA SER A 135 8.24 9.29 8.80
C SER A 135 9.34 9.31 7.73
N LYS A 136 9.18 8.53 6.65
CA LYS A 136 10.03 8.57 5.45
C LYS A 136 9.17 8.66 4.19
N TYR A 137 9.45 9.67 3.38
CA TYR A 137 8.88 9.87 2.06
C TYR A 137 9.73 9.15 1.02
N TYR A 138 9.05 8.51 0.07
CA TYR A 138 9.61 7.86 -1.10
C TYR A 138 8.94 8.46 -2.33
N LEU A 139 9.63 9.33 -3.04
CA LEU A 139 9.06 10.11 -4.13
C LEU A 139 9.36 9.49 -5.48
N THR A 140 8.37 9.52 -6.37
CA THR A 140 8.58 9.30 -7.80
C THR A 140 9.19 10.55 -8.44
N GLU A 141 9.59 10.46 -9.71
CA GLU A 141 9.98 11.63 -10.50
C GLU A 141 8.89 12.71 -10.53
N LEU A 142 7.62 12.29 -10.68
CA LEU A 142 6.49 13.22 -10.67
C LEU A 142 6.29 13.84 -9.28
N GLY A 143 6.42 13.05 -8.21
CA GLY A 143 6.38 13.55 -6.84
C GLY A 143 7.42 14.63 -6.59
N LYS A 144 8.69 14.35 -6.91
CA LYS A 144 9.78 15.33 -6.76
C LYS A 144 9.51 16.62 -7.54
N LYS A 145 9.00 16.52 -8.78
CA LYS A 145 8.65 17.71 -9.59
C LYS A 145 7.49 18.50 -9.01
N THR A 146 6.51 17.82 -8.43
CA THR A 146 5.31 18.43 -7.82
C THR A 146 5.65 19.13 -6.51
N PHE A 147 6.55 18.54 -5.72
CA PHE A 147 6.89 18.99 -4.37
C PHE A 147 8.29 19.62 -4.29
N LYS A 148 8.73 20.33 -5.35
CA LYS A 148 10.10 20.90 -5.52
C LYS A 148 10.64 21.77 -4.37
N ASN A 149 9.83 22.13 -3.37
CA ASN A 149 10.17 23.04 -2.27
C ASN A 149 10.08 22.40 -0.87
N TYR A 150 10.19 21.07 -0.75
CA TYR A 150 10.26 20.38 0.54
C TYR A 150 11.66 19.84 0.83
#